data_AF-A0A536PU93-F1
#
_entry.id   AF-A0A536PU93-F1
#
_cell.length_a   1.000
_cell.length_b   1.000
_cell.length_c   1.000
_cell.angle_alpha   90.00
_cell.angle_beta   90.00
_cell.angle_gamma   90.00
#
_symmetry.space_group_name_H-M   'P 1'
#
loop_
_entity.id
_entity.type
_entity.pdbx_description
1 polymer ?
#
loop_
_entity_poly.entity_id
_entity_poly.type
_entity_poly.pdbx_seq_one_letter_code
_entity_poly.pdbx_strand_id
1 'polypeptide(L)'
;MRVHQFHPVLAPGDAMSNHVFALRKKIRHWGFESFAYAVETKPGVVEVRSYRRMFRDVRPGDLVIVHFSMGSEVIDQILKIPARRVLVYHNITPPEFFGGINP
;
A
#
# COMPACT_ATOMS: atom_id res chain seq x y z
N MET A 1 -18.47 1.29 -4.67
CA MET A 1 -17.03 1.32 -4.96
C MET A 1 -16.29 1.58 -3.66
N ARG A 2 -15.36 0.72 -3.25
CA ARG A 2 -14.49 0.95 -2.08
C ARG A 2 -13.07 1.26 -2.54
N VAL A 3 -12.31 1.96 -1.70
CA VAL A 3 -10.96 2.40 -2.07
C VAL A 3 -9.98 1.91 -1.01
N HIS A 4 -9.33 0.79 -1.27
CA HIS A 4 -8.38 0.16 -0.37
C HIS A 4 -6.95 0.58 -0.69
N GLN A 5 -6.06 0.47 0.28
CA GLN A 5 -4.65 0.85 0.15
C GLN A 5 -3.76 -0.32 0.57
N PHE A 6 -2.64 -0.51 -0.14
CA PHE A 6 -1.64 -1.51 0.20
C PHE A 6 -0.23 -0.90 0.23
N HIS A 7 0.55 -1.29 1.24
CA HIS A 7 1.99 -1.11 1.30
C HIS A 7 2.63 -2.33 2.00
N PRO A 8 3.83 -2.80 1.63
CA PRO A 8 4.44 -3.98 2.25
C PRO A 8 4.60 -3.88 3.78
N VAL A 9 5.07 -2.74 4.29
CA VAL A 9 5.34 -2.50 5.72
C VAL A 9 4.73 -1.20 6.18
N LEU A 10 3.87 -1.20 7.21
CA LEU A 10 3.39 0.05 7.82
C LEU A 10 4.01 0.25 9.20
N ALA A 11 4.56 1.43 9.45
CA ALA A 11 5.29 1.75 10.69
C ALA A 11 4.96 3.15 11.23
N PRO A 12 5.06 3.40 12.55
CA PRO A 12 4.92 4.74 13.10
C PRO A 12 6.09 5.62 12.67
N GLY A 13 5.83 6.90 12.39
CA GLY A 13 6.86 7.89 12.05
C GLY A 13 7.43 7.76 10.62
N ASP A 14 7.10 6.70 9.89
CA ASP A 14 7.47 6.54 8.49
C ASP A 14 6.64 7.47 7.58
N ALA A 15 7.32 8.28 6.76
CA ALA A 15 6.67 9.24 5.87
C ALA A 15 5.70 8.55 4.89
N MET A 16 6.07 7.36 4.43
CA MET A 16 5.27 6.54 3.53
C MET A 16 3.98 6.04 4.17
N SER A 17 4.11 5.48 5.37
CA SER A 17 2.99 5.04 6.20
C SER A 17 2.06 6.20 6.55
N ASN A 18 2.63 7.36 6.89
CA ASN A 18 1.86 8.58 7.15
C ASN A 18 1.03 9.01 5.94
N HIS A 19 1.57 8.90 4.73
CA HIS A 19 0.82 9.17 3.50
C HIS A 19 -0.35 8.20 3.33
N VAL A 20 -0.14 6.88 3.53
CA VAL A 20 -1.24 5.88 3.50
C VAL A 20 -2.36 6.26 4.48
N PHE A 21 -2.01 6.62 5.72
CA PHE A 21 -3.03 6.95 6.74
C PHE A 21 -3.75 8.28 6.46
N ALA A 22 -3.02 9.32 6.04
CA ALA A 22 -3.61 10.60 5.68
C ALA A 22 -4.57 10.46 4.50
N LEU A 23 -4.16 9.73 3.45
CA LEU A 23 -4.98 9.45 2.29
C LEU A 23 -6.20 8.60 2.68
N ARG A 24 -6.04 7.59 3.54
CA ARG A 24 -7.16 6.78 4.08
C ARG A 24 -8.19 7.65 4.77
N LYS A 25 -7.73 8.55 5.64
CA LYS A 25 -8.60 9.48 6.36
C LYS A 25 -9.38 10.37 5.40
N LYS A 26 -8.72 10.89 4.35
CA LYS A 26 -9.37 11.73 3.34
C LYS A 26 -10.39 10.97 2.48
N ILE A 27 -10.05 9.75 2.04
CA ILE A 27 -10.95 8.87 1.30
C ILE A 27 -12.20 8.53 2.12
N ARG A 28 -12.03 8.20 3.41
CA ARG A 28 -13.15 7.95 4.33
C ARG A 28 -14.02 9.20 4.49
N HIS A 29 -13.41 10.37 4.60
CA HIS A 29 -14.12 11.65 4.66
C HIS A 29 -14.93 11.95 3.39
N TRP A 30 -14.52 11.46 2.22
CA TRP A 30 -15.30 11.53 0.98
C TRP A 30 -16.46 10.52 0.90
N GLY A 31 -16.69 9.71 1.94
CA GLY A 31 -17.78 8.75 2.00
C GLY A 31 -17.45 7.36 1.47
N PHE A 32 -16.19 7.08 1.12
CA PHE A 32 -15.77 5.74 0.67
C PHE A 32 -15.28 4.88 1.84
N GLU A 33 -15.62 3.59 1.81
CA GLU A 33 -14.97 2.62 2.70
C GLU A 33 -13.51 2.41 2.27
N SER A 34 -12.60 2.43 3.24
CA SER A 34 -11.16 2.30 2.99
C SER A 34 -10.47 1.56 4.13
N PHE A 35 -9.70 0.54 3.78
CA PHE A 35 -8.81 -0.20 4.67
C PHE A 35 -7.38 -0.11 4.15
N ALA A 36 -6.43 -0.07 5.09
CA ALA A 36 -5.03 -0.23 4.79
C ALA A 36 -4.64 -1.70 4.99
N TYR A 37 -3.89 -2.25 4.05
CA TYR A 37 -3.40 -3.61 4.06
C TYR A 37 -1.88 -3.63 4.04
N ALA A 38 -1.27 -4.53 4.81
CA ALA A 38 0.18 -4.70 4.83
C ALA A 38 0.61 -6.15 5.02
N VAL A 39 1.83 -6.47 4.61
CA VAL A 39 2.48 -7.74 4.95
C VAL A 39 2.90 -7.69 6.42
N GLU A 40 3.58 -6.61 6.79
CA GLU A 40 4.04 -6.36 8.14
C GLU A 40 3.45 -5.06 8.68
N THR A 41 3.10 -5.06 9.97
CA THR A 41 2.67 -3.87 10.70
C THR A 41 3.54 -3.75 11.93
N LYS A 42 4.35 -2.68 12.02
CA LYS A 42 5.24 -2.46 13.17
C LYS A 42 4.43 -2.07 14.42
N PRO A 43 4.95 -2.32 15.63
CA PRO A 43 4.29 -1.93 16.87
C PRO A 43 3.92 -0.43 16.86
N GLY A 44 2.73 -0.10 17.37
CA GLY A 44 2.20 1.27 17.41
C GLY A 44 1.32 1.66 16.22
N VAL A 45 1.22 0.82 15.18
CA VAL A 45 0.25 1.01 14.09
C VAL A 45 -1.04 0.24 14.39
N VAL A 46 -2.19 0.88 14.21
CA VAL A 46 -3.53 0.31 14.44
C VAL A 46 -4.40 0.38 13.18
N GLU A 47 -5.50 -0.39 13.17
CA GLU A 47 -6.47 -0.45 12.05
C GLU A 47 -5.85 -0.82 10.69
N VAL A 48 -4.86 -1.71 10.69
CA VAL A 48 -4.28 -2.31 9.48
C VAL A 48 -4.70 -3.77 9.38
N ARG A 49 -5.02 -4.23 8.17
CA ARG A 49 -5.37 -5.62 7.88
C ARG A 49 -4.19 -6.33 7.24
N SER A 50 -4.04 -7.62 7.50
CA SER A 50 -3.09 -8.44 6.74
C SER A 50 -3.42 -8.41 5.24
N TYR A 51 -2.42 -8.28 4.36
CA TYR A 51 -2.57 -8.32 2.91
C TYR A 51 -3.32 -9.57 2.42
N ARG A 52 -3.21 -10.70 3.14
CA ARG A 52 -3.94 -11.93 2.82
C ARG A 52 -5.46 -11.75 2.87
N ARG A 53 -5.96 -10.79 3.65
CA ARG A 53 -7.39 -10.47 3.66
C ARG A 53 -7.83 -9.80 2.37
N MET A 54 -6.95 -9.19 1.58
CA MET A 54 -7.33 -8.55 0.31
C MET A 54 -7.98 -9.54 -0.67
N PHE A 55 -7.49 -10.79 -0.74
CA PHE A 55 -8.07 -11.85 -1.57
C PHE A 55 -9.53 -12.18 -1.20
N ARG A 56 -9.94 -11.86 0.03
CA ARG A 56 -11.31 -12.06 0.51
C ARG A 56 -12.10 -10.77 0.67
N ASP A 57 -11.47 -9.63 0.88
CA ASP A 57 -12.13 -8.36 1.17
C ASP A 57 -12.43 -7.59 -0.13
N VAL A 58 -11.50 -7.61 -1.10
CA VAL A 58 -11.59 -6.83 -2.34
C VAL A 58 -12.53 -7.53 -3.34
N ARG A 59 -13.33 -6.75 -4.06
CA ARG A 59 -14.31 -7.22 -5.04
C ARG A 59 -14.12 -6.55 -6.41
N PRO A 60 -14.59 -7.18 -7.50
CA PRO A 60 -14.74 -6.51 -8.78
C PRO A 60 -15.52 -5.20 -8.62
N GLY A 61 -14.92 -4.08 -9.03
CA GLY A 61 -15.48 -2.72 -8.87
C GLY A 61 -14.87 -1.89 -7.75
N ASP A 62 -14.02 -2.47 -6.90
CA ASP A 62 -13.20 -1.71 -5.95
C ASP A 62 -11.96 -1.11 -6.63
N LEU A 63 -11.36 -0.13 -5.96
CA LEU A 63 -10.07 0.46 -6.30
C LEU A 63 -9.04 0.10 -5.22
N VAL A 64 -7.85 -0.31 -5.66
CA VAL A 64 -6.69 -0.56 -4.78
C VAL A 64 -5.59 0.42 -5.15
N ILE A 65 -5.19 1.25 -4.19
CA ILE A 65 -4.02 2.12 -4.29
C ILE A 65 -2.82 1.33 -3.78
N VAL A 66 -1.85 1.09 -4.64
CA VAL A 66 -0.60 0.40 -4.32
C VAL A 66 0.47 1.45 -4.13
N HIS A 67 0.97 1.58 -2.91
CA HIS A 67 2.08 2.48 -2.60
C HIS A 67 3.38 1.71 -2.83
N PHE A 68 4.17 2.16 -3.81
CA PHE A 68 5.38 1.48 -4.25
C PHE A 68 6.61 2.34 -3.94
N SER A 69 7.26 2.03 -2.83
CA SER A 69 8.51 2.64 -2.35
C SER A 69 9.64 1.62 -2.23
N MET A 70 9.33 0.32 -2.35
CA MET A 70 10.26 -0.79 -2.22
C MET A 70 9.75 -2.02 -2.97
N GLY A 71 10.67 -2.91 -3.32
CA GLY A 71 10.31 -4.22 -3.86
C GLY A 71 9.57 -5.08 -2.84
N SER A 72 8.64 -5.92 -3.32
CA SER A 72 7.96 -6.89 -2.48
C SER A 72 7.44 -8.08 -3.29
N GLU A 73 7.73 -9.29 -2.83
CA GLU A 73 7.33 -10.55 -3.47
C GLU A 73 5.81 -10.74 -3.58
N VAL A 74 5.03 -10.04 -2.75
CA VAL A 74 3.56 -10.18 -2.77
C VAL A 74 2.89 -9.30 -3.81
N ILE A 75 3.61 -8.38 -4.46
CA ILE A 75 3.04 -7.47 -5.47
C ILE A 75 2.40 -8.26 -6.60
N ASP A 76 3.08 -9.28 -7.13
CA ASP A 76 2.55 -10.14 -8.20
C ASP A 76 1.25 -10.85 -7.80
N GLN A 77 1.08 -11.16 -6.51
CA GLN A 77 -0.14 -11.75 -6.00
C GLN A 77 -1.28 -10.71 -5.91
N ILE A 78 -0.96 -9.49 -5.48
CA ILE A 78 -1.92 -8.37 -5.38
C ILE A 78 -2.39 -7.94 -6.76
N LEU A 79 -1.50 -7.96 -7.76
CA LEU A 79 -1.82 -7.69 -9.16
C LEU A 79 -2.78 -8.72 -9.79
N LYS A 80 -3.03 -9.86 -9.15
CA LYS A 80 -4.03 -10.85 -9.60
C LYS A 80 -5.43 -10.58 -9.06
N ILE A 81 -5.59 -9.72 -8.04
CA ILE A 81 -6.90 -9.40 -7.45
C ILE A 81 -7.72 -8.58 -8.46
N PRO A 82 -8.94 -8.99 -8.86
CA PRO A 82 -9.71 -8.34 -9.92
C PRO A 82 -10.31 -7.00 -9.46
N ALA A 83 -9.47 -5.97 -9.33
CA ALA A 83 -9.83 -4.63 -8.92
C ALA A 83 -9.16 -3.59 -9.82
N ARG A 84 -9.72 -2.38 -9.85
CA ARG A 84 -9.03 -1.22 -10.47
C ARG A 84 -7.82 -0.88 -9.61
N ARG A 85 -6.73 -0.45 -10.22
CA ARG A 85 -5.47 -0.19 -9.51
C ARG A 85 -4.95 1.20 -9.82
N VAL A 86 -4.40 1.84 -8.80
CA VAL A 86 -3.62 3.07 -8.90
C VAL A 86 -2.26 2.80 -8.27
N LEU A 87 -1.19 3.11 -8.99
CA LEU A 87 0.17 3.03 -8.47
C LEU A 87 0.59 4.41 -7.96
N VAL A 88 1.01 4.49 -6.70
CA VAL A 88 1.68 5.67 -6.15
C VAL A 88 3.15 5.31 -6.00
N TYR A 89 3.98 5.81 -6.91
CA TYR A 89 5.42 5.59 -6.89
C TYR A 89 6.09 6.61 -5.97
N HIS A 90 6.91 6.14 -5.02
CA HIS A 90 7.54 6.98 -4.01
C HIS A 90 9.04 7.10 -4.23
N ASN A 91 9.41 7.75 -5.34
CA ASN A 91 10.74 8.25 -5.66
C ASN A 91 11.88 7.28 -5.29
N ILE A 92 11.81 6.05 -5.78
CA ILE A 92 12.89 5.08 -5.60
C ILE A 92 14.06 5.59 -6.44
N THR A 93 15.19 5.86 -5.79
CA THR A 93 16.40 6.31 -6.46
C THR A 93 16.83 5.26 -7.50
N PRO A 94 16.98 5.63 -8.78
CA PRO A 94 17.40 4.68 -9.81
C PRO A 94 18.75 4.03 -9.49
N PRO A 95 18.94 2.73 -9.81
CA PRO A 95 20.14 1.96 -9.43
C PRO A 95 21.43 2.53 -10.01
N GLU A 96 21.38 3.18 -11.17
CA GLU A 96 22.53 3.81 -11.82
C GLU A 96 23.20 4.87 -10.93
N PHE A 97 22.47 5.51 -10.01
CA PHE A 97 23.04 6.46 -9.05
C PHE A 97 23.86 5.79 -7.93
N PHE A 98 23.73 4.47 -7.74
CA PHE A 98 24.49 3.71 -6.75
C PHE A 98 25.67 2.94 -7.36
N GLY A 99 25.82 2.97 -8.69
CA GLY A 99 26.91 2.32 -9.40
C GLY A 99 28.28 2.76 -8.88
N GLY A 100 29.14 1.80 -8.52
CA GLY A 100 30.49 2.07 -8.02
C GLY A 100 30.58 2.51 -6.54
N ILE A 101 29.46 2.71 -5.85
CA ILE A 101 29.43 3.08 -4.42
C ILE A 101 28.92 1.92 -3.56
N ASN A 102 27.87 1.22 -4.01
CA ASN A 102 27.26 0.11 -3.29
C ASN A 102 27.07 -1.08 -4.27
N PRO A 103 28.09 -1.95 -4.43
CA PRO A 103 28.07 -3.08 -5.35
C PRO A 103 27.13 -4.20 -4.91
#